data_AF-A0A925JZM6-F1
#
_entry.id   AF-A0A925JZM6-F1
#
_cell.length_a   1.000
_cell.length_b   1.000
_cell.length_c   1.000
_cell.angle_alpha   90.00
_cell.angle_beta   90.00
_cell.angle_gamma   90.00
#
_symmetry.space_group_name_H-M   'P 1'
#
loop_
_entity.id
_entity.type
_entity.pdbx_description
1 polymer ?
#
loop_
_entity_poly.entity_id
_entity_poly.type
_entity_poly.pdbx_seq_one_letter_code
_entity_poly.pdbx_strand_id
1 'polypeptide(L)'
;DKMSRVKTALLAMLPRLREEDTLSIVVFDCAAEVLMPARKLTDRASVERLVRNIEPGSCTNIHAGLMLGYREALKSYSRDATNRVVLLTDGIANEGVTDPKKIASESLSYNDRGVDLSTIGVGFDLNQDLLRELAKSGRGLFHFVADAQDIEKVFIKELQSLISPVATNPVVEIDYGAGLELAQVYGYEPRRGERGLSIKLDNMNNGLTQVVMLRFRMARGRETGTRLPVTVRFTYYDLEKKRLVTLTQVESLTLKGSAAGDMLSDEEVGKNYTIALLAQSIRDMAAAWESQRYREAEDALTAAIAKTYRRYPALEDKDIERTLMTVQKYQEVVKKINQPRDAHSGVLRLRRDAGRRFGRVRSPKRRPVRYTR
;
A
#
# COMPACT_ATOMS: atom_id res chain seq x y z
N ASP A 1 1.06 19.62 -30.04
CA ASP A 1 -0.24 19.32 -29.42
C ASP A 1 -0.05 18.35 -28.25
N LYS A 2 -0.73 18.57 -27.11
CA LYS A 2 -0.54 17.83 -25.84
C LYS A 2 -1.08 16.39 -25.94
N MET A 3 -2.27 16.22 -26.53
CA MET A 3 -2.87 14.91 -26.77
C MET A 3 -1.99 14.06 -27.70
N SER A 4 -1.44 14.67 -28.77
CA SER A 4 -0.48 13.99 -29.64
C SER A 4 0.76 13.46 -28.88
N ARG A 5 1.29 14.21 -27.89
CA ARG A 5 2.42 13.76 -27.06
C ARG A 5 2.04 12.55 -26.20
N VAL A 6 0.87 12.56 -25.56
CA VAL A 6 0.35 11.44 -24.77
C VAL A 6 0.17 10.19 -25.63
N LYS A 7 -0.47 10.33 -26.80
CA LYS A 7 -0.64 9.22 -27.75
C LYS A 7 0.70 8.63 -28.18
N THR A 8 1.64 9.47 -28.56
CA THR A 8 2.95 9.03 -29.04
C THR A 8 3.69 8.24 -27.98
N ALA A 9 3.64 8.69 -26.74
CA ALA A 9 4.25 7.96 -25.64
C ALA A 9 3.56 6.64 -25.31
N LEU A 10 2.22 6.59 -25.31
CA LEU A 10 1.49 5.34 -25.16
C LEU A 10 1.86 4.35 -26.27
N LEU A 11 1.96 4.81 -27.52
CA LEU A 11 2.36 3.98 -28.65
C LEU A 11 3.81 3.48 -28.51
N ALA A 12 4.74 4.31 -28.04
CA ALA A 12 6.12 3.91 -27.79
C ALA A 12 6.27 2.95 -26.59
N MET A 13 5.27 2.89 -25.72
CA MET A 13 5.19 1.97 -24.58
C MET A 13 4.78 0.56 -25.00
N LEU A 14 3.83 0.42 -25.93
CA LEU A 14 3.23 -0.87 -26.30
C LEU A 14 4.25 -1.96 -26.71
N PRO A 15 5.34 -1.67 -27.44
CA PRO A 15 6.35 -2.67 -27.77
C PRO A 15 7.16 -3.18 -26.58
N ARG A 16 7.13 -2.49 -25.43
CA ARG A 16 7.86 -2.85 -24.21
C ARG A 16 7.06 -3.77 -23.29
N LEU A 17 5.74 -3.82 -23.46
CA LEU A 17 4.87 -4.75 -22.76
C LEU A 17 4.92 -6.12 -23.43
N ARG A 18 4.97 -7.17 -22.62
CA ARG A 18 4.99 -8.56 -23.04
C ARG A 18 3.56 -9.04 -23.34
N GLU A 19 3.42 -10.14 -24.06
CA GLU A 19 2.09 -10.63 -24.48
C GLU A 19 1.28 -11.20 -23.31
N GLU A 20 1.97 -11.66 -22.27
CA GLU A 20 1.38 -12.07 -21.01
C GLU A 20 0.91 -10.90 -20.13
N ASP A 21 1.39 -9.68 -20.38
CA ASP A 21 0.99 -8.51 -19.62
C ASP A 21 -0.48 -8.15 -19.94
N THR A 22 -1.20 -7.72 -18.92
CA THR A 22 -2.62 -7.31 -19.03
C THR A 22 -2.71 -5.80 -19.03
N LEU A 23 -3.38 -5.24 -20.04
CA LEU A 23 -3.56 -3.81 -20.22
C LEU A 23 -5.06 -3.48 -20.23
N SER A 24 -5.43 -2.39 -19.56
CA SER A 24 -6.71 -1.72 -19.69
C SER A 24 -6.44 -0.26 -20.07
N ILE A 25 -7.32 0.34 -20.87
CA ILE A 25 -7.23 1.77 -21.23
C ILE A 25 -8.53 2.43 -20.81
N VAL A 26 -8.41 3.39 -19.92
CA VAL A 26 -9.48 4.28 -19.50
C VAL A 26 -9.18 5.67 -20.06
N VAL A 27 -10.17 6.26 -20.71
CA VAL A 27 -10.13 7.66 -21.14
C VAL A 27 -11.08 8.47 -20.27
N PHE A 28 -10.74 9.73 -20.04
CA PHE A 28 -11.60 10.62 -19.27
C PHE A 28 -11.52 12.06 -19.76
N ASP A 29 -12.65 12.74 -19.63
CA ASP A 29 -12.84 14.16 -19.85
C ASP A 29 -13.78 14.72 -18.77
N CYS A 30 -15.03 15.09 -19.07
CA CYS A 30 -16.07 15.36 -18.08
C CYS A 30 -16.56 14.04 -17.43
N ALA A 31 -16.51 12.92 -18.16
CA ALA A 31 -16.81 11.58 -17.67
C ALA A 31 -15.61 10.64 -17.86
N ALA A 32 -15.72 9.39 -17.38
CA ALA A 32 -14.70 8.37 -17.59
C ALA A 32 -15.29 7.13 -18.27
N GLU A 33 -14.57 6.60 -19.25
CA GLU A 33 -14.98 5.44 -20.04
C GLU A 33 -13.84 4.43 -20.18
N VAL A 34 -14.20 3.14 -20.15
CA VAL A 34 -13.26 2.05 -20.46
C VAL A 34 -13.18 1.90 -21.98
N LEU A 35 -12.18 2.54 -22.60
CA LEU A 35 -11.90 2.39 -24.03
C LEU A 35 -11.48 0.96 -24.38
N MET A 36 -10.72 0.32 -23.49
CA MET A 36 -10.32 -1.08 -23.64
C MET A 36 -10.35 -1.77 -22.28
N PRO A 37 -11.24 -2.75 -22.06
CA PRO A 37 -11.26 -3.53 -20.82
C PRO A 37 -9.95 -4.30 -20.62
N ALA A 38 -9.62 -4.59 -19.35
CA ALA A 38 -8.43 -5.35 -18.99
C ALA A 38 -8.34 -6.68 -19.77
N ARG A 39 -7.32 -6.79 -20.63
CA ARG A 39 -7.05 -8.00 -21.43
C ARG A 39 -5.56 -8.17 -21.72
N LYS A 40 -5.14 -9.40 -22.02
CA LYS A 40 -3.76 -9.70 -22.44
C LYS A 40 -3.41 -9.01 -23.76
N LEU A 41 -2.16 -8.56 -23.89
CA LEU A 41 -1.67 -7.82 -25.05
C LEU A 41 -1.29 -8.71 -26.24
N THR A 42 -2.25 -9.52 -26.71
CA THR A 42 -2.05 -10.46 -27.83
C THR A 42 -2.26 -9.83 -29.22
N ASP A 43 -3.05 -8.75 -29.31
CA ASP A 43 -3.27 -7.97 -30.54
C ASP A 43 -2.86 -6.50 -30.33
N ARG A 44 -1.54 -6.24 -30.36
CA ARG A 44 -0.98 -4.88 -30.21
C ARG A 44 -1.50 -3.92 -31.28
N ALA A 45 -1.69 -4.39 -32.51
CA ALA A 45 -2.15 -3.55 -33.61
C ALA A 45 -3.56 -2.99 -33.36
N SER A 46 -4.46 -3.76 -32.73
CA SER A 46 -5.76 -3.24 -32.30
C SER A 46 -5.65 -2.14 -31.25
N VAL A 47 -4.72 -2.29 -30.30
CA VAL A 47 -4.51 -1.30 -29.24
C VAL A 47 -3.92 -0.01 -29.81
N GLU A 48 -2.97 -0.11 -30.75
CA GLU A 48 -2.42 1.06 -31.44
C GLU A 48 -3.49 1.86 -32.18
N ARG A 49 -4.44 1.17 -32.85
CA ARG A 49 -5.57 1.84 -33.52
C ARG A 49 -6.47 2.56 -32.52
N LEU A 50 -6.80 1.92 -31.39
CA LEU A 50 -7.58 2.54 -30.33
C LEU A 50 -6.92 3.82 -29.80
N VAL A 51 -5.61 3.75 -29.48
CA VAL A 51 -4.85 4.90 -28.95
C VAL A 51 -4.80 6.06 -29.96
N ARG A 52 -4.60 5.76 -31.26
CA ARG A 52 -4.57 6.80 -32.31
C ARG A 52 -5.90 7.54 -32.43
N ASN A 53 -7.02 6.88 -32.16
CA ASN A 53 -8.37 7.43 -32.27
C ASN A 53 -8.87 8.16 -31.02
N ILE A 54 -8.09 8.26 -29.94
CA ILE A 54 -8.48 9.02 -28.75
C ILE A 54 -8.61 10.51 -29.12
N GLU A 55 -9.71 11.17 -28.78
CA GLU A 55 -9.89 12.60 -29.07
C GLU A 55 -9.88 13.42 -27.77
N PRO A 56 -9.42 14.67 -27.79
CA PRO A 56 -9.47 15.54 -26.62
C PRO A 56 -10.92 15.93 -26.31
N GLY A 57 -11.31 15.81 -25.04
CA GLY A 57 -12.58 16.33 -24.53
C GLY A 57 -12.47 17.77 -24.03
N SER A 58 -13.52 18.25 -23.37
CA SER A 58 -13.65 19.65 -22.93
C SER A 58 -13.43 19.88 -21.42
N CYS A 59 -13.51 18.84 -20.59
CA CYS A 59 -13.27 18.93 -19.14
C CYS A 59 -12.18 17.96 -18.66
N THR A 60 -11.89 17.98 -17.37
CA THR A 60 -10.88 17.12 -16.74
C THR A 60 -11.36 16.62 -15.37
N ASN A 61 -12.02 15.45 -15.39
CA ASN A 61 -12.51 14.71 -14.23
C ASN A 61 -11.53 13.59 -13.85
N ILE A 62 -10.42 14.00 -13.25
CA ILE A 62 -9.34 13.07 -12.83
C ILE A 62 -9.87 12.02 -11.86
N HIS A 63 -10.79 12.40 -10.96
CA HIS A 63 -11.35 11.48 -9.97
C HIS A 63 -12.09 10.31 -10.65
N ALA A 64 -12.99 10.60 -11.58
CA ALA A 64 -13.73 9.55 -12.28
C ALA A 64 -12.79 8.61 -13.07
N GLY A 65 -11.84 9.19 -13.81
CA GLY A 65 -10.85 8.42 -14.58
C GLY A 65 -10.01 7.52 -13.70
N LEU A 66 -9.48 8.06 -12.61
CA LEU A 66 -8.64 7.33 -11.65
C LEU A 66 -9.41 6.20 -10.96
N MET A 67 -10.63 6.47 -10.49
CA MET A 67 -11.45 5.45 -9.83
C MET A 67 -11.83 4.30 -10.77
N LEU A 68 -12.13 4.62 -12.04
CA LEU A 68 -12.43 3.60 -13.04
C LEU A 68 -11.18 2.79 -13.40
N GLY A 69 -10.02 3.44 -13.53
CA GLY A 69 -8.73 2.77 -13.74
C GLY A 69 -8.40 1.78 -12.64
N TYR A 70 -8.59 2.14 -11.37
CA TYR A 70 -8.39 1.22 -10.25
C TYR A 70 -9.33 0.01 -10.29
N ARG A 71 -10.61 0.22 -10.64
CA ARG A 71 -11.56 -0.88 -10.78
C ARG A 71 -11.15 -1.84 -11.88
N GLU A 72 -10.66 -1.33 -13.01
CA GLU A 72 -10.12 -2.14 -14.10
C GLU A 72 -8.87 -2.92 -13.68
N ALA A 73 -7.92 -2.28 -13.00
CA ALA A 73 -6.72 -2.96 -12.50
C ALA A 73 -7.06 -4.11 -11.54
N LEU A 74 -8.04 -3.91 -10.66
CA LEU A 74 -8.47 -4.95 -9.71
C LEU A 74 -9.17 -6.14 -10.38
N LYS A 75 -9.79 -5.98 -11.55
CA LYS A 75 -10.40 -7.11 -12.29
C LYS A 75 -9.37 -8.15 -12.70
N SER A 76 -8.13 -7.73 -12.91
CA SER A 76 -7.02 -8.60 -13.34
C SER A 76 -5.89 -8.64 -12.31
N TYR A 77 -6.21 -8.39 -11.03
CA TYR A 77 -5.21 -8.36 -9.97
C TYR A 77 -4.50 -9.72 -9.84
N SER A 78 -3.18 -9.68 -9.77
CA SER A 78 -2.35 -10.86 -9.50
C SER A 78 -1.30 -10.55 -8.44
N ARG A 79 -1.19 -11.41 -7.43
CA ARG A 79 -0.17 -11.28 -6.37
C ARG A 79 1.26 -11.45 -6.90
N ASP A 80 1.42 -12.18 -8.00
CA ASP A 80 2.72 -12.46 -8.62
C ASP A 80 3.07 -11.45 -9.74
N ALA A 81 2.27 -10.39 -9.90
CA ALA A 81 2.48 -9.33 -10.89
C ALA A 81 2.53 -7.95 -10.24
N THR A 82 3.14 -7.00 -10.94
CA THR A 82 3.04 -5.58 -10.59
C THR A 82 1.68 -5.06 -11.05
N ASN A 83 0.78 -4.79 -10.10
CA ASN A 83 -0.53 -4.20 -10.40
C ASN A 83 -0.42 -2.68 -10.27
N ARG A 84 -0.68 -1.95 -11.37
CA ARG A 84 -0.43 -0.51 -11.41
C ARG A 84 -1.45 0.23 -12.27
N VAL A 85 -1.83 1.41 -11.80
CA VAL A 85 -2.52 2.44 -12.58
C VAL A 85 -1.51 3.52 -12.93
N VAL A 86 -1.44 3.90 -14.21
CA VAL A 86 -0.65 5.05 -14.67
C VAL A 86 -1.61 6.14 -15.10
N LEU A 87 -1.67 7.23 -14.33
CA LEU A 87 -2.47 8.41 -14.63
C LEU A 87 -1.66 9.37 -15.49
N LEU A 88 -2.15 9.64 -16.69
CA LEU A 88 -1.60 10.66 -17.58
C LEU A 88 -2.54 11.86 -17.60
N THR A 89 -2.05 13.06 -17.32
CA THR A 89 -2.87 14.28 -17.34
C THR A 89 -2.06 15.50 -17.78
N ASP A 90 -2.71 16.41 -18.49
CA ASP A 90 -2.14 17.64 -19.03
C ASP A 90 -2.87 18.92 -18.56
N GLY A 91 -3.79 18.75 -17.60
CA GLY A 91 -4.71 19.79 -17.15
C GLY A 91 -5.02 19.79 -15.64
N ILE A 92 -5.83 20.78 -15.25
CA ILE A 92 -6.31 20.99 -13.88
C ILE A 92 -7.61 20.21 -13.69
N ALA A 93 -7.70 19.40 -12.63
CA ALA A 93 -8.96 18.77 -12.25
C ALA A 93 -10.04 19.84 -12.00
N ASN A 94 -11.02 19.92 -12.88
CA ASN A 94 -12.03 20.99 -12.91
C ASN A 94 -13.48 20.47 -12.90
N GLU A 95 -13.66 19.15 -12.99
CA GLU A 95 -14.97 18.50 -13.04
C GLU A 95 -15.05 17.35 -12.01
N GLY A 96 -16.24 17.11 -11.45
CA GLY A 96 -16.46 16.08 -10.44
C GLY A 96 -15.82 16.40 -9.09
N VAL A 97 -15.16 15.40 -8.47
CA VAL A 97 -14.43 15.61 -7.22
C VAL A 97 -13.06 16.21 -7.55
N THR A 98 -12.79 17.40 -7.04
CA THR A 98 -11.54 18.15 -7.31
C THR A 98 -10.65 18.34 -6.08
N ASP A 99 -11.14 17.98 -4.88
CA ASP A 99 -10.36 18.08 -3.62
C ASP A 99 -9.15 17.11 -3.64
N PRO A 100 -7.91 17.64 -3.65
CA PRO A 100 -6.69 16.84 -3.62
C PRO A 100 -6.64 15.79 -2.52
N LYS A 101 -7.04 16.16 -1.30
CA LYS A 101 -6.95 15.28 -0.13
C LYS A 101 -7.93 14.13 -0.24
N LYS A 102 -9.14 14.39 -0.72
CA LYS A 102 -10.15 13.35 -0.91
C LYS A 102 -9.71 12.34 -1.98
N ILE A 103 -9.23 12.82 -3.12
CA ILE A 103 -8.77 11.94 -4.22
C ILE A 103 -7.56 11.10 -3.75
N ALA A 104 -6.60 11.71 -3.06
CA ALA A 104 -5.45 11.01 -2.46
C ALA A 104 -5.86 10.02 -1.35
N SER A 105 -6.91 10.34 -0.58
CA SER A 105 -7.50 9.44 0.42
C SER A 105 -8.02 8.16 -0.20
N GLU A 106 -8.85 8.31 -1.23
CA GLU A 106 -9.45 7.19 -1.95
C GLU A 106 -8.38 6.39 -2.71
N SER A 107 -7.43 7.07 -3.34
CA SER A 107 -6.29 6.43 -4.01
C SER A 107 -5.50 5.51 -3.07
N LEU A 108 -5.18 5.94 -1.85
CA LEU A 108 -4.47 5.08 -0.89
C LEU A 108 -5.24 3.81 -0.57
N SER A 109 -6.57 3.86 -0.50
CA SER A 109 -7.37 2.66 -0.22
C SER A 109 -7.22 1.58 -1.29
N TYR A 110 -6.86 1.96 -2.53
CA TYR A 110 -6.51 1.01 -3.60
C TYR A 110 -5.05 0.56 -3.53
N ASN A 111 -4.14 1.46 -3.15
CA ASN A 111 -2.73 1.11 -2.90
C ASN A 111 -2.60 0.08 -1.77
N ASP A 112 -3.39 0.22 -0.70
CA ASP A 112 -3.45 -0.75 0.40
C ASP A 112 -4.00 -2.12 -0.04
N ARG A 113 -4.66 -2.18 -1.20
CA ARG A 113 -5.11 -3.42 -1.85
C ARG A 113 -4.10 -3.94 -2.87
N GLY A 114 -2.90 -3.34 -2.94
CA GLY A 114 -1.78 -3.77 -3.77
C GLY A 114 -1.82 -3.29 -5.22
N VAL A 115 -2.57 -2.23 -5.53
CA VAL A 115 -2.55 -1.57 -6.84
C VAL A 115 -1.86 -0.22 -6.71
N ASP A 116 -0.63 -0.11 -7.23
CA ASP A 116 0.14 1.13 -7.15
C ASP A 116 -0.40 2.21 -8.10
N LEU A 117 -0.14 3.48 -7.75
CA LEU A 117 -0.35 4.61 -8.66
C LEU A 117 0.98 5.13 -9.20
N SER A 118 0.99 5.58 -10.45
CA SER A 118 2.01 6.50 -10.94
C SER A 118 1.35 7.62 -11.69
N THR A 119 1.76 8.85 -11.44
CA THR A 119 1.17 10.04 -12.06
C THR A 119 2.21 10.70 -12.96
N ILE A 120 1.83 10.96 -14.21
CA ILE A 120 2.67 11.67 -15.16
C ILE A 120 1.92 12.89 -15.67
N GLY A 121 2.48 14.06 -15.36
CA GLY A 121 1.96 15.35 -15.76
C GLY A 121 2.64 15.88 -17.03
N VAL A 122 1.86 16.40 -17.99
CA VAL A 122 2.37 16.98 -19.25
C VAL A 122 2.06 18.48 -19.33
N GLY A 123 3.09 19.33 -19.43
CA GLY A 123 2.92 20.78 -19.57
C GLY A 123 2.83 21.53 -18.24
N PHE A 124 2.56 22.84 -18.29
CA PHE A 124 2.67 23.73 -17.12
C PHE A 124 1.37 23.87 -16.30
N ASP A 125 0.21 23.73 -16.96
CA ASP A 125 -1.11 23.97 -16.38
C ASP A 125 -1.69 22.73 -15.68
N LEU A 126 -0.98 22.22 -14.68
CA LEU A 126 -1.38 21.02 -13.93
C LEU A 126 -1.85 21.38 -12.53
N ASN A 127 -2.76 20.56 -12.00
CA ASN A 127 -3.07 20.57 -10.56
C ASN A 127 -1.91 19.91 -9.77
N GLN A 128 -0.79 20.63 -9.62
CA GLN A 128 0.44 20.12 -9.00
C GLN A 128 0.23 19.65 -7.57
N ASP A 129 -0.64 20.32 -6.81
CA ASP A 129 -0.97 19.94 -5.44
C ASP A 129 -1.68 18.59 -5.40
N LEU A 130 -2.67 18.36 -6.27
CA LEU A 130 -3.31 17.05 -6.43
C LEU A 130 -2.29 15.98 -6.79
N LEU A 131 -1.46 16.21 -7.80
CA LEU A 131 -0.50 15.20 -8.25
C LEU A 131 0.56 14.90 -7.19
N ARG A 132 0.99 15.91 -6.42
CA ARG A 132 1.92 15.75 -5.29
C ARG A 132 1.28 14.99 -4.13
N GLU A 133 0.03 15.27 -3.79
CA GLU A 133 -0.70 14.50 -2.76
C GLU A 133 -0.94 13.05 -3.20
N LEU A 134 -1.22 12.81 -4.49
CA LEU A 134 -1.31 11.46 -5.07
C LEU A 134 0.04 10.74 -5.05
N ALA A 135 1.15 11.44 -5.28
CA ALA A 135 2.49 10.87 -5.17
C ALA A 135 2.79 10.38 -3.75
N LYS A 136 2.61 11.28 -2.77
CA LYS A 136 2.90 11.01 -1.35
C LYS A 136 2.09 9.84 -0.80
N SER A 137 0.81 9.80 -1.16
CA SER A 137 -0.12 8.75 -0.75
C SER A 137 -0.08 7.48 -1.62
N GLY A 138 0.60 7.56 -2.76
CA GLY A 138 0.55 6.61 -3.87
C GLY A 138 1.31 5.31 -3.69
N ARG A 139 2.25 5.24 -2.73
CA ARG A 139 3.45 4.37 -2.82
C ARG A 139 4.10 4.44 -4.22
N GLY A 140 3.93 5.58 -4.87
CA GLY A 140 3.94 5.73 -6.31
C GLY A 140 4.84 6.86 -6.72
N LEU A 141 5.31 6.81 -7.96
CA LEU A 141 6.19 7.83 -8.52
C LEU A 141 5.33 8.96 -9.14
N PHE A 142 5.64 10.21 -8.81
CA PHE A 142 5.14 11.37 -9.53
C PHE A 142 6.25 11.94 -10.40
N HIS A 143 5.95 12.04 -11.70
CA HIS A 143 6.83 12.67 -12.66
C HIS A 143 6.15 13.87 -13.29
N PHE A 144 6.85 14.99 -13.21
CA PHE A 144 6.50 16.19 -13.94
C PHE A 144 7.38 16.29 -15.18
N VAL A 145 6.78 16.29 -16.37
CA VAL A 145 7.53 16.53 -17.61
C VAL A 145 7.28 17.97 -18.04
N ALA A 146 8.18 18.85 -17.60
CA ALA A 146 8.25 20.25 -18.04
C ALA A 146 8.60 20.33 -19.53
N ASP A 147 8.17 21.39 -20.20
CA ASP A 147 8.31 21.60 -21.65
C ASP A 147 9.78 21.57 -22.09
N ALA A 148 10.25 20.37 -22.45
CA ALA A 148 11.51 20.16 -23.14
C ALA A 148 11.20 19.92 -24.63
N GLN A 149 12.06 20.42 -25.49
CA GLN A 149 12.06 20.02 -26.90
C GLN A 149 12.19 18.48 -27.08
N ASP A 150 12.61 17.76 -26.03
CA ASP A 150 12.71 16.30 -25.90
C ASP A 150 11.67 15.66 -24.94
N ILE A 151 10.53 16.33 -24.67
CA ILE A 151 9.45 15.84 -23.79
C ILE A 151 9.03 14.41 -24.10
N GLU A 152 9.03 14.02 -25.37
CA GLU A 152 8.65 12.69 -25.83
C GLU A 152 9.67 11.64 -25.36
N LYS A 153 10.97 11.91 -25.50
CA LYS A 153 12.02 10.99 -25.06
C LYS A 153 12.04 10.84 -23.55
N VAL A 154 11.90 11.95 -22.81
CA VAL A 154 11.88 11.93 -21.35
C VAL A 154 10.63 11.20 -20.87
N PHE A 155 9.46 11.54 -21.38
CA PHE A 155 8.20 10.90 -21.01
C PHE A 155 8.19 9.41 -21.36
N ILE A 156 8.69 9.01 -22.54
CA ILE A 156 8.82 7.60 -22.93
C ILE A 156 9.76 6.88 -21.96
N LYS A 157 10.93 7.47 -21.65
CA LYS A 157 11.89 6.89 -20.73
C LYS A 157 11.28 6.70 -19.34
N GLU A 158 10.54 7.68 -18.83
CA GLU A 158 9.88 7.58 -17.53
C GLU A 158 8.75 6.54 -17.53
N LEU A 159 7.88 6.57 -18.54
CA LEU A 159 6.82 5.57 -18.66
C LEU A 159 7.38 4.14 -18.78
N GLN A 160 8.50 3.97 -19.49
CA GLN A 160 9.24 2.70 -19.55
C GLN A 160 9.81 2.29 -18.19
N SER A 161 10.35 3.24 -17.43
CA SER A 161 10.92 3.04 -16.10
C SER A 161 9.88 2.52 -15.09
N LEU A 162 8.63 2.96 -15.26
CA LEU A 162 7.50 2.64 -14.38
C LEU A 162 6.88 1.26 -14.63
N ILE A 163 6.94 0.74 -15.85
CA ILE A 163 6.25 -0.50 -16.24
C ILE A 163 7.20 -1.68 -16.45
N SER A 164 8.49 -1.43 -16.65
CA SER A 164 9.49 -2.48 -16.78
C SER A 164 10.15 -2.71 -15.43
N PRO A 165 9.95 -3.87 -14.78
CA PRO A 165 10.83 -4.25 -13.68
C PRO A 165 12.28 -4.21 -14.17
N VAL A 166 13.17 -3.68 -13.33
CA VAL A 166 14.62 -3.71 -13.55
C VAL A 166 15.26 -4.85 -12.77
N ALA A 167 14.63 -5.25 -11.67
CA ALA A 167 15.07 -6.34 -10.80
C ALA A 167 13.89 -7.25 -10.45
N THR A 168 14.06 -8.56 -10.61
CA THR A 168 13.05 -9.56 -10.23
C THR A 168 13.56 -10.49 -9.14
N ASN A 169 12.62 -11.03 -8.36
CA ASN A 169 12.88 -11.84 -7.17
C ASN A 169 13.95 -11.26 -6.22
N PRO A 170 13.85 -9.96 -5.85
CA PRO A 170 14.80 -9.37 -4.92
C PRO A 170 14.72 -10.03 -3.54
N VAL A 171 15.88 -10.31 -2.95
CA VAL A 171 16.05 -10.86 -1.61
C VAL A 171 17.11 -10.05 -0.87
N VAL A 172 16.76 -9.59 0.33
CA VAL A 172 17.70 -8.96 1.26
C VAL A 172 18.05 -9.96 2.35
N GLU A 173 19.32 -10.34 2.44
CA GLU A 173 19.87 -11.11 3.54
C GLU A 173 20.63 -10.19 4.48
N ILE A 174 20.43 -10.35 5.79
CA ILE A 174 21.06 -9.51 6.81
C ILE A 174 21.69 -10.43 7.84
N ASP A 175 23.02 -10.44 7.89
CA ASP A 175 23.84 -11.09 8.91
C ASP A 175 24.23 -10.04 9.94
N TYR A 176 23.76 -10.20 11.18
CA TYR A 176 23.99 -9.26 12.28
C TYR A 176 24.82 -9.87 13.41
N GLY A 177 25.39 -11.06 13.19
CA GLY A 177 26.25 -11.77 14.13
C GLY A 177 25.61 -12.07 15.50
N ALA A 178 26.44 -12.46 16.47
CA ALA A 178 25.99 -12.86 17.81
C ALA A 178 25.88 -11.70 18.81
N GLY A 179 26.22 -10.48 18.41
CA GLY A 179 26.14 -9.29 19.28
C GLY A 179 24.74 -8.67 19.34
N LEU A 180 23.87 -9.05 18.40
CA LEU A 180 22.55 -8.49 18.23
C LEU A 180 21.50 -9.61 18.22
N GLU A 181 20.43 -9.39 18.96
CA GLU A 181 19.25 -10.25 18.97
C GLU A 181 18.13 -9.55 18.20
N LEU A 182 17.64 -10.17 17.13
CA LEU A 182 16.52 -9.62 16.37
C LEU A 182 15.25 -9.62 17.23
N ALA A 183 14.76 -8.43 17.56
CA ALA A 183 13.54 -8.25 18.32
C ALA A 183 12.31 -8.12 17.43
N GLN A 184 12.44 -7.46 16.27
CA GLN A 184 11.29 -7.22 15.39
C GLN A 184 11.72 -6.93 13.95
N VAL A 185 10.89 -7.36 12.99
CA VAL A 185 10.91 -6.93 11.58
C VAL A 185 9.59 -6.24 11.32
N TYR A 186 9.62 -5.08 10.67
CA TYR A 186 8.41 -4.33 10.35
C TYR A 186 8.06 -4.50 8.88
N GLY A 187 6.81 -4.84 8.60
CA GLY A 187 6.23 -4.86 7.24
C GLY A 187 6.52 -6.10 6.41
N TYR A 188 7.43 -6.98 6.84
CA TYR A 188 7.82 -8.18 6.11
C TYR A 188 7.88 -9.40 7.02
N GLU A 189 7.65 -10.58 6.44
CA GLU A 189 7.85 -11.86 7.10
C GLU A 189 9.25 -12.40 6.78
N PRO A 190 10.19 -12.40 7.74
CA PRO A 190 11.56 -12.84 7.48
C PRO A 190 11.66 -14.38 7.57
N ARG A 191 12.55 -14.95 6.76
CA ARG A 191 13.07 -16.30 6.98
C ARG A 191 14.31 -16.19 7.87
N ARG A 192 14.26 -16.79 9.06
CA ARG A 192 15.39 -16.74 10.01
C ARG A 192 16.46 -17.79 9.67
N GLY A 193 17.72 -17.40 9.80
CA GLY A 193 18.87 -18.29 9.76
C GLY A 193 19.67 -18.23 11.07
N GLU A 194 20.79 -18.94 11.15
CA GLU A 194 21.60 -19.05 12.37
C GLU A 194 22.25 -17.73 12.80
N ARG A 195 22.72 -16.92 11.83
CA ARG A 195 23.44 -15.66 12.08
C ARG A 195 22.71 -14.41 11.56
N GLY A 196 21.49 -14.58 11.08
CA GLY A 196 20.82 -13.55 10.32
C GLY A 196 19.38 -13.87 9.92
N LEU A 197 18.89 -13.12 8.94
CA LEU A 197 17.57 -13.30 8.33
C LEU A 197 17.63 -13.03 6.83
N SER A 198 16.65 -13.54 6.09
CA SER A 198 16.40 -13.18 4.70
C SER A 198 14.96 -12.67 4.53
N ILE A 199 14.77 -11.61 3.75
CA ILE A 199 13.47 -11.04 3.41
C ILE A 199 13.32 -11.04 1.89
N LYS A 200 12.23 -11.63 1.40
CA LYS A 200 11.84 -11.49 -0.01
C LYS A 200 11.12 -10.16 -0.19
N LEU A 201 11.54 -9.40 -1.19
CA LEU A 201 10.96 -8.12 -1.57
C LEU A 201 10.11 -8.28 -2.84
N ASP A 202 9.28 -7.28 -3.12
CA ASP A 202 8.55 -7.19 -4.38
C ASP A 202 9.50 -6.82 -5.52
N ASN A 203 9.17 -7.22 -6.75
CA ASN A 203 9.95 -6.85 -7.95
C ASN A 203 10.17 -5.33 -7.99
N MET A 204 11.39 -4.91 -8.34
CA MET A 204 11.74 -3.49 -8.34
C MET A 204 11.65 -2.92 -9.74
N ASN A 205 10.99 -1.78 -9.83
CA ASN A 205 10.97 -0.91 -11.01
C ASN A 205 11.90 0.27 -10.75
N ASN A 206 12.28 0.99 -11.81
CA ASN A 206 13.12 2.16 -11.64
C ASN A 206 12.42 3.21 -10.76
N GLY A 207 13.16 3.84 -9.85
CA GLY A 207 12.63 4.84 -8.90
C GLY A 207 11.79 4.29 -7.74
N LEU A 208 11.52 2.97 -7.66
CA LEU A 208 10.83 2.37 -6.52
C LEU A 208 11.79 2.20 -5.34
N THR A 209 11.46 2.81 -4.20
CA THR A 209 12.16 2.62 -2.92
C THR A 209 11.34 1.71 -2.01
N GLN A 210 11.91 0.58 -1.59
CA GLN A 210 11.35 -0.27 -0.54
C GLN A 210 12.20 -0.16 0.71
N VAL A 211 11.56 0.13 1.85
CA VAL A 211 12.24 0.28 3.15
C VAL A 211 12.00 -0.95 4.00
N VAL A 212 13.07 -1.57 4.47
CA VAL A 212 13.03 -2.67 5.44
C VAL A 212 13.56 -2.15 6.77
N MET A 213 12.77 -2.30 7.83
CA MET A 213 13.17 -1.85 9.16
C MET A 213 13.24 -3.01 10.16
N LEU A 214 14.34 -3.05 10.90
CA LEU A 214 14.65 -4.06 11.90
C LEU A 214 14.88 -3.39 13.26
N ARG A 215 14.38 -4.03 14.32
CA ARG A 215 14.71 -3.68 15.70
C ARG A 215 15.55 -4.79 16.31
N PHE A 216 16.70 -4.41 16.86
CA PHE A 216 17.58 -5.31 17.60
C PHE A 216 17.55 -5.00 19.10
N ARG A 217 17.83 -6.02 19.89
CA ARG A 217 18.28 -5.91 21.29
C ARG A 217 19.75 -6.26 21.33
N MET A 218 20.49 -5.66 22.27
CA MET A 218 21.87 -6.05 22.49
C MET A 218 21.93 -7.38 23.24
N ALA A 219 22.78 -8.30 22.78
CA ALA A 219 23.09 -9.50 23.54
C ALA A 219 23.80 -9.11 24.86
N ARG A 220 23.53 -9.86 25.94
CA ARG A 220 24.08 -9.56 27.27
C ARG A 220 25.63 -9.57 27.27
N GLY A 221 26.23 -8.72 28.11
CA GLY A 221 27.68 -8.72 28.38
C GLY A 221 28.55 -7.97 27.35
N ARG A 222 27.98 -7.06 26.56
CA ARG A 222 28.74 -6.22 25.62
C ARG A 222 29.00 -4.83 26.20
N GLU A 223 30.22 -4.33 25.99
CA GLU A 223 30.65 -3.04 26.51
C GLU A 223 30.31 -1.89 25.56
N THR A 224 30.15 -0.69 26.12
CA THR A 224 30.06 0.56 25.35
C THR A 224 31.29 0.71 24.46
N GLY A 225 31.11 1.16 23.22
CA GLY A 225 32.18 1.29 22.23
C GLY A 225 32.41 0.03 21.38
N THR A 226 31.78 -1.11 21.73
CA THR A 226 31.84 -2.31 20.88
C THR A 226 31.28 -2.00 19.50
N ARG A 227 32.03 -2.35 18.45
CA ARG A 227 31.58 -2.30 17.05
C ARG A 227 31.03 -3.65 16.63
N LEU A 228 29.78 -3.66 16.21
CA LEU A 228 29.06 -4.84 15.75
C LEU A 228 28.85 -4.74 14.24
N PRO A 229 29.53 -5.56 13.43
CA PRO A 229 29.34 -5.55 11.99
C PRO A 229 27.97 -6.14 11.65
N VAL A 230 27.27 -5.47 10.74
CA VAL A 230 26.04 -5.94 10.11
C VAL A 230 26.31 -5.99 8.62
N THR A 231 26.23 -7.18 8.04
CA THR A 231 26.39 -7.39 6.60
C THR A 231 25.02 -7.50 5.97
N VAL A 232 24.71 -6.61 5.03
CA VAL A 232 23.51 -6.64 4.21
C VAL A 232 23.89 -7.11 2.83
N ARG A 233 23.32 -8.22 2.37
CA ARG A 233 23.42 -8.70 0.99
C ARG A 233 22.08 -8.51 0.30
N PHE A 234 22.10 -7.82 -0.83
CA PHE A 234 20.94 -7.65 -1.68
C PHE A 234 21.15 -8.41 -2.98
N THR A 235 20.36 -9.46 -3.19
CA THR A 235 20.44 -10.32 -4.38
C THR A 235 19.18 -10.18 -5.21
N TYR A 236 19.33 -10.00 -6.52
CA TYR A 236 18.21 -9.89 -7.45
C TYR A 236 18.62 -10.37 -8.84
N TYR A 237 17.64 -10.71 -9.69
CA TYR A 237 17.88 -10.95 -11.10
C TYR A 237 17.75 -9.64 -11.88
N ASP A 238 18.87 -9.16 -12.40
CA ASP A 238 18.97 -7.95 -13.23
C ASP A 238 18.46 -8.29 -14.64
N LEU A 239 17.33 -7.69 -15.03
CA LEU A 239 16.68 -7.99 -16.30
C LEU A 239 17.44 -7.42 -17.51
N GLU A 240 18.19 -6.35 -17.33
CA GLU A 240 19.02 -5.75 -18.38
C GLU A 240 20.26 -6.60 -18.64
N LYS A 241 20.95 -7.00 -17.57
CA LYS A 241 22.18 -7.83 -17.65
C LYS A 241 21.89 -9.31 -17.77
N LYS A 242 20.63 -9.74 -17.64
CA LYS A 242 20.15 -11.12 -17.69
C LYS A 242 20.91 -12.07 -16.77
N ARG A 243 21.24 -11.61 -15.56
CA ARG A 243 22.00 -12.39 -14.58
C ARG A 243 21.62 -12.03 -13.15
N LEU A 244 21.90 -12.95 -12.22
CA LEU A 244 21.86 -12.63 -10.80
C LEU A 244 22.97 -11.64 -10.46
N VAL A 245 22.60 -10.63 -9.68
CA VAL A 245 23.49 -9.62 -9.12
C VAL A 245 23.33 -9.66 -7.60
N THR A 246 24.45 -9.65 -6.89
CA THR A 246 24.49 -9.53 -5.43
C THR A 246 25.33 -8.32 -5.06
N LEU A 247 24.73 -7.38 -4.33
CA LEU A 247 25.40 -6.25 -3.71
C LEU A 247 25.60 -6.56 -2.23
N THR A 248 26.76 -6.23 -1.67
CA THR A 248 27.07 -6.44 -0.26
C THR A 248 27.51 -5.13 0.35
N GLN A 249 26.86 -4.74 1.44
CA GLN A 249 27.23 -3.60 2.27
C GLN A 249 27.54 -4.11 3.68
N VAL A 250 28.64 -3.65 4.27
CA VAL A 250 28.99 -3.95 5.66
C VAL A 250 28.95 -2.65 6.44
N GLU A 251 28.03 -2.56 7.39
CA GLU A 251 27.90 -1.44 8.31
C GLU A 251 28.39 -1.84 9.70
N SER A 252 29.01 -0.91 10.43
CA SER A 252 29.48 -1.16 11.79
C SER A 252 28.68 -0.35 12.80
N LEU A 253 27.77 -1.02 13.51
CA LEU A 253 26.99 -0.40 14.57
C LEU A 253 27.85 -0.25 15.83
N THR A 254 28.00 0.98 16.32
CA THR A 254 28.78 1.25 17.55
C THR A 254 27.85 1.36 18.75
N LEU A 255 28.07 0.53 19.77
CA LEU A 255 27.29 0.57 21.00
C LEU A 255 27.61 1.84 21.78
N LYS A 256 26.58 2.60 22.16
CA LYS A 256 26.71 3.77 23.06
C LYS A 256 26.07 3.45 24.41
N GLY A 257 26.75 3.82 25.50
CA GLY A 257 26.36 3.51 26.88
C GLY A 257 25.16 4.30 27.41
N SER A 258 24.70 5.30 26.65
CA SER A 258 23.44 6.00 26.84
C SER A 258 22.83 6.32 25.48
N ALA A 259 21.52 6.57 25.44
CA ALA A 259 20.80 7.04 24.26
C ALA A 259 21.16 8.48 23.86
N ALA A 260 22.42 8.90 24.05
CA ALA A 260 22.94 10.18 23.60
C ALA A 260 23.17 10.11 22.08
N GLY A 261 22.11 10.45 21.36
CA GLY A 261 21.97 10.32 19.91
C GLY A 261 20.91 9.27 19.60
N ASP A 262 19.64 9.66 19.70
CA ASP A 262 18.52 8.86 19.24
C ASP A 262 18.68 8.70 17.73
N MET A 263 18.93 7.49 17.21
CA MET A 263 18.97 7.27 15.75
C MET A 263 17.64 7.70 15.08
N LEU A 264 16.55 7.76 15.85
CA LEU A 264 15.27 8.30 15.40
C LEU A 264 15.25 9.83 15.34
N SER A 265 16.26 10.55 15.87
CA SER A 265 16.35 12.02 15.78
C SER A 265 16.54 12.49 14.35
N ASP A 266 17.03 11.63 13.47
CA ASP A 266 16.89 11.84 12.03
C ASP A 266 15.39 11.87 11.69
N GLU A 267 14.95 12.97 11.09
CA GLU A 267 13.54 13.24 10.84
C GLU A 267 12.89 12.17 9.97
N GLU A 268 13.60 11.69 8.95
CA GLU A 268 13.12 10.70 7.98
C GLU A 268 13.09 9.29 8.59
N VAL A 269 14.13 8.91 9.35
CA VAL A 269 14.18 7.62 10.06
C VAL A 269 13.10 7.56 11.15
N GLY A 270 12.94 8.64 11.92
CA GLY A 270 11.91 8.74 12.96
C GLY A 270 10.49 8.66 12.39
N LYS A 271 10.26 9.30 11.24
CA LYS A 271 8.99 9.24 10.51
C LYS A 271 8.69 7.82 10.04
N ASN A 272 9.61 7.22 9.27
CA ASN A 272 9.44 5.87 8.74
C ASN A 272 9.25 4.84 9.86
N TYR A 273 9.96 5.00 10.98
CA TYR A 273 9.77 4.16 12.15
C TYR A 273 8.35 4.25 12.72
N THR A 274 7.81 5.47 12.81
CA THR A 274 6.49 5.73 13.38
C THR A 274 5.37 5.17 12.49
N ILE A 275 5.49 5.35 11.17
CA ILE A 275 4.54 4.79 10.20
C ILE A 275 4.54 3.25 10.28
N ALA A 276 5.73 2.64 10.30
CA ALA A 276 5.87 1.19 10.39
C ALA A 276 5.35 0.62 11.72
N LEU A 277 5.55 1.34 12.84
CA LEU A 277 4.98 0.99 14.14
C LEU A 277 3.44 0.99 14.10
N LEU A 278 2.84 2.03 13.52
CA LEU A 278 1.38 2.15 13.39
C LEU A 278 0.81 1.07 12.45
N ALA A 279 1.48 0.78 11.33
CA ALA A 279 1.07 -0.31 10.44
C ALA A 279 1.18 -1.69 11.12
N GLN A 280 2.21 -1.89 11.94
CA GLN A 280 2.37 -3.13 12.70
C GLN A 280 1.30 -3.29 13.78
N SER A 281 0.89 -2.22 14.46
CA SER A 281 -0.14 -2.33 15.50
C SER A 281 -1.50 -2.75 14.93
N ILE A 282 -1.81 -2.40 13.68
CA ILE A 282 -2.99 -2.91 12.97
C ILE A 282 -2.88 -4.42 12.75
N ARG A 283 -1.71 -4.93 12.34
CA ARG A 283 -1.48 -6.37 12.17
C ARG A 283 -1.58 -7.13 13.50
N ASP A 284 -0.94 -6.60 14.54
CA ASP A 284 -0.97 -7.20 15.88
C ASP A 284 -2.41 -7.23 16.43
N MET A 285 -3.16 -6.15 16.21
CA MET A 285 -4.58 -6.05 16.55
C MET A 285 -5.41 -7.10 15.80
N ALA A 286 -5.25 -7.22 14.48
CA ALA A 286 -5.98 -8.20 13.68
C ALA A 286 -5.68 -9.64 14.14
N ALA A 287 -4.43 -9.98 14.39
CA ALA A 287 -4.04 -11.31 14.88
C ALA A 287 -4.61 -11.61 16.27
N ALA A 288 -4.60 -10.62 17.18
CA ALA A 288 -5.23 -10.74 18.49
C ALA A 288 -6.75 -10.89 18.39
N TRP A 289 -7.38 -10.13 17.48
CA TRP A 289 -8.81 -10.19 17.20
C TRP A 289 -9.26 -11.56 16.71
N GLU A 290 -8.55 -12.14 15.74
CA GLU A 290 -8.83 -13.49 15.22
C GLU A 290 -8.71 -14.56 16.32
N SER A 291 -7.80 -14.34 17.26
CA SER A 291 -7.62 -15.20 18.44
C SER A 291 -8.62 -14.92 19.57
N GLN A 292 -9.63 -14.06 19.35
CA GLN A 292 -10.59 -13.60 20.36
C GLN A 292 -9.96 -12.91 21.59
N ARG A 293 -8.71 -12.44 21.47
CA ARG A 293 -7.96 -11.70 22.50
C ARG A 293 -8.22 -10.20 22.34
N TYR A 294 -9.47 -9.78 22.52
CA TYR A 294 -9.90 -8.43 22.17
C TYR A 294 -9.25 -7.31 23.01
N ARG A 295 -8.92 -7.57 24.28
CA ARG A 295 -8.16 -6.61 25.10
C ARG A 295 -6.74 -6.38 24.56
N GLU A 296 -6.04 -7.46 24.21
CA GLU A 296 -4.70 -7.36 23.61
C GLU A 296 -4.75 -6.64 22.26
N ALA A 297 -5.82 -6.84 21.50
CA ALA A 297 -6.07 -6.15 20.25
C ALA A 297 -6.17 -4.62 20.44
N GLU A 298 -6.84 -4.18 21.52
CA GLU A 298 -6.92 -2.76 21.89
C GLU A 298 -5.58 -2.23 22.42
N ASP A 299 -4.90 -2.99 23.28
CA ASP A 299 -3.63 -2.59 23.89
C ASP A 299 -2.55 -2.35 22.83
N ALA A 300 -2.51 -3.18 21.79
CA ALA A 300 -1.58 -3.01 20.66
C ALA A 300 -1.75 -1.65 19.96
N LEU A 301 -2.99 -1.25 19.67
CA LEU A 301 -3.27 0.06 19.07
C LEU A 301 -2.98 1.20 20.04
N THR A 302 -3.37 1.05 21.31
CA THR A 302 -3.19 2.06 22.36
C THR A 302 -1.71 2.37 22.60
N ALA A 303 -0.87 1.35 22.70
CA ALA A 303 0.56 1.50 22.90
C ALA A 303 1.23 2.23 21.73
N ALA A 304 0.82 1.90 20.49
CA ALA A 304 1.34 2.57 19.29
C ALA A 304 0.95 4.05 19.24
N ILE A 305 -0.33 4.37 19.48
CA ILE A 305 -0.84 5.76 19.54
C ILE A 305 -0.07 6.59 20.59
N ALA A 306 0.08 6.07 21.82
CA ALA A 306 0.78 6.76 22.88
C ALA A 306 2.27 6.97 22.57
N LYS A 307 2.91 6.02 21.87
CA LYS A 307 4.30 6.18 21.43
C LYS A 307 4.43 7.24 20.33
N THR A 308 3.47 7.31 19.40
CA THR A 308 3.42 8.35 18.36
C THR A 308 3.28 9.74 18.96
N TYR A 309 2.31 9.98 19.85
CA TYR A 309 2.11 11.30 20.48
C TYR A 309 3.29 11.75 21.33
N ARG A 310 3.98 10.83 22.01
CA ARG A 310 5.21 11.18 22.76
C ARG A 310 6.32 11.69 21.85
N ARG A 311 6.38 11.21 20.60
CA ARG A 311 7.43 11.60 19.66
C ARG A 311 7.05 12.79 18.79
N TYR A 312 5.78 12.88 18.40
CA TYR A 312 5.23 13.96 17.58
C TYR A 312 4.06 14.63 18.30
N PRO A 313 4.29 15.41 19.37
CA PRO A 313 3.20 16.03 20.13
C PRO A 313 2.34 16.99 19.30
N ALA A 314 2.97 17.69 18.34
CA ALA A 314 2.31 18.66 17.46
C ALA A 314 1.76 18.05 16.15
N LEU A 315 2.05 16.78 15.85
CA LEU A 315 1.63 16.07 14.63
C LEU A 315 1.85 16.86 13.31
N GLU A 316 3.00 17.51 13.17
CA GLU A 316 3.30 18.36 12.00
C GLU A 316 3.46 17.55 10.68
N ASP A 317 3.84 16.27 10.79
CA ASP A 317 3.96 15.39 9.62
C ASP A 317 2.62 14.75 9.24
N LYS A 318 2.14 15.11 8.04
CA LYS A 318 0.85 14.65 7.50
C LYS A 318 0.75 13.13 7.30
N ASP A 319 1.85 12.44 7.01
CA ASP A 319 1.81 11.00 6.76
C ASP A 319 1.66 10.23 8.08
N ILE A 320 2.33 10.70 9.14
CA ILE A 320 2.12 10.21 10.51
C ILE A 320 0.70 10.50 10.97
N GLU A 321 0.22 11.73 10.79
CA GLU A 321 -1.14 12.14 11.17
C GLU A 321 -2.20 11.24 10.52
N ARG A 322 -2.09 11.01 9.22
CA ARG A 322 -3.01 10.16 8.44
C ARG A 322 -3.00 8.70 8.90
N THR A 323 -1.81 8.15 9.10
CA THR A 323 -1.66 6.76 9.56
C THR A 323 -2.20 6.61 10.98
N LEU A 324 -1.94 7.60 11.85
CA LEU A 324 -2.44 7.64 13.21
C LEU A 324 -3.97 7.70 13.26
N MET A 325 -4.59 8.54 12.43
CA MET A 325 -6.06 8.60 12.30
C MET A 325 -6.65 7.24 11.92
N THR A 326 -5.97 6.48 11.05
CA THR A 326 -6.40 5.13 10.67
C THR A 326 -6.36 4.18 11.85
N VAL A 327 -5.25 4.16 12.61
CA VAL A 327 -5.11 3.36 13.84
C VAL A 327 -6.15 3.74 14.89
N GLN A 328 -6.43 5.04 15.07
CA GLN A 328 -7.45 5.54 16.00
C GLN A 328 -8.85 5.05 15.62
N LYS A 329 -9.22 5.09 14.33
CA LYS A 329 -10.50 4.54 13.85
C LYS A 329 -10.65 3.05 14.19
N TYR A 330 -9.60 2.25 13.99
CA TYR A 330 -9.62 0.84 14.40
C TYR A 330 -9.75 0.71 15.93
N GLN A 331 -9.06 1.54 16.71
CA GLN A 331 -9.12 1.51 18.16
C GLN A 331 -10.53 1.81 18.67
N GLU A 332 -11.23 2.78 18.08
CA GLU A 332 -12.63 3.09 18.42
C GLU A 332 -13.56 1.90 18.18
N VAL A 333 -13.37 1.19 17.07
CA VAL A 333 -14.16 -0.01 16.74
C VAL A 333 -13.90 -1.11 17.77
N VAL A 334 -12.63 -1.40 18.06
CA VAL A 334 -12.24 -2.43 19.04
C VAL A 334 -12.76 -2.07 20.44
N LYS A 335 -12.63 -0.81 20.86
CA LYS A 335 -13.14 -0.28 22.14
C LYS A 335 -14.63 -0.50 22.31
N LYS A 336 -15.44 -0.21 21.28
CA LYS A 336 -16.91 -0.42 21.33
C LYS A 336 -17.27 -1.89 21.60
N ILE A 337 -16.42 -2.82 21.17
CA ILE A 337 -16.66 -4.26 21.34
C ILE A 337 -16.11 -4.76 22.68
N ASN A 338 -15.03 -4.14 23.18
CA ASN A 338 -14.46 -4.42 24.51
C ASN A 338 -15.24 -3.82 25.67
N GLN A 339 -16.12 -2.84 25.42
CA GLN A 339 -16.99 -2.30 26.46
C GLN A 339 -17.84 -3.43 27.05
N PRO A 340 -17.91 -3.56 28.40
CA PRO A 340 -18.88 -4.45 29.00
C PRO A 340 -20.26 -4.05 28.50
N ARG A 341 -21.06 -5.03 28.04
CA ARG A 341 -22.48 -4.80 27.72
C ARG A 341 -23.22 -4.47 29.01
N ASP A 342 -23.17 -3.22 29.45
CA ASP A 342 -23.93 -2.76 30.59
C ASP A 342 -25.41 -2.61 30.22
N ALA A 343 -26.19 -3.60 30.65
CA ALA A 343 -27.45 -3.43 31.37
C ALA A 343 -28.51 -2.45 30.83
N HIS A 344 -28.72 -2.37 29.51
CA HIS A 344 -29.95 -1.83 28.92
C HIS A 344 -30.72 -2.90 28.13
N SER A 345 -31.11 -3.97 28.81
CA SER A 345 -32.29 -4.76 28.47
C SER A 345 -33.32 -4.63 29.60
N GLY A 346 -33.74 -3.39 29.85
CA GLY A 346 -34.82 -3.05 30.76
C GLY A 346 -36.18 -3.04 30.06
N VAL A 347 -36.58 -4.14 29.40
CA VAL A 347 -37.99 -4.43 29.10
C VAL A 347 -38.21 -5.94 29.13
N LEU A 348 -38.70 -6.43 30.28
CA LEU A 348 -39.60 -7.57 30.55
C LEU A 348 -39.22 -8.26 31.86
N ARG A 349 -39.67 -7.66 32.97
CA ARG A 349 -39.77 -8.31 34.27
C ARG A 349 -40.85 -9.41 34.22
N LEU A 350 -40.42 -10.61 34.62
CA LEU A 350 -41.09 -11.48 35.60
C LEU A 350 -42.52 -11.95 35.29
N ARG A 351 -42.62 -13.24 34.94
CA ARG A 351 -43.46 -14.19 35.69
C ARG A 351 -42.78 -15.57 35.70
N ARG A 352 -42.13 -15.89 36.82
CA ARG A 352 -42.03 -17.28 37.30
C ARG A 352 -42.97 -17.36 38.50
N ASP A 353 -44.06 -18.09 38.34
CA ASP A 353 -44.71 -18.73 39.46
C ASP A 353 -44.94 -20.20 39.13
N ALA A 354 -44.39 -21.02 40.03
CA ALA A 354 -44.87 -22.31 40.49
C ALA A 354 -45.28 -23.39 39.47
N GLY A 355 -44.43 -24.42 39.38
CA GLY A 355 -44.72 -25.67 40.08
C GLY A 355 -45.81 -26.59 39.51
N ARG A 356 -45.38 -27.83 39.19
CA ARG A 356 -46.15 -29.08 39.19
C ARG A 356 -47.30 -29.18 38.17
N ARG A 357 -47.13 -30.07 37.19
CA ARG A 357 -47.81 -31.39 37.18
C ARG A 357 -47.47 -32.18 35.92
N PHE A 358 -47.13 -33.45 36.14
CA PHE A 358 -47.21 -34.54 35.16
C PHE A 358 -48.60 -34.58 34.48
N GLY A 359 -48.64 -34.91 33.19
CA GLY A 359 -49.92 -35.09 32.48
C GLY A 359 -49.83 -35.43 31.00
N ARG A 360 -49.26 -36.60 30.67
CA ARG A 360 -49.70 -37.57 29.64
C ARG A 360 -50.52 -37.11 28.39
N VAL A 361 -49.95 -37.48 27.22
CA VAL A 361 -50.54 -38.00 25.95
C VAL A 361 -51.39 -37.07 25.06
N ARG A 362 -50.93 -36.85 23.81
CA ARG A 362 -51.49 -37.37 22.54
C ARG A 362 -51.00 -36.57 21.32
N SER A 363 -50.24 -37.23 20.44
CA SER A 363 -50.31 -37.00 18.98
C SER A 363 -51.74 -37.33 18.50
N PRO A 364 -52.29 -36.86 17.35
CA PRO A 364 -51.60 -36.79 16.05
C PRO A 364 -52.10 -35.73 15.02
N LYS A 365 -51.35 -35.55 13.93
CA LYS A 365 -51.77 -35.65 12.50
C LYS A 365 -51.09 -34.65 11.56
N ARG A 366 -50.54 -35.26 10.52
CA ARG A 366 -50.03 -34.76 9.24
C ARG A 366 -50.98 -33.76 8.54
N ARG A 367 -50.43 -32.82 7.77
CA ARG A 367 -50.40 -32.85 6.29
C ARG A 367 -49.50 -31.74 5.69
N PRO A 368 -48.88 -32.00 4.51
CA PRO A 368 -47.95 -31.07 3.84
C PRO A 368 -48.68 -30.21 2.79
N VAL A 369 -48.10 -29.06 2.41
CA VAL A 369 -48.50 -28.36 1.18
C VAL A 369 -47.27 -27.91 0.40
N ARG A 370 -47.33 -28.22 -0.90
CA ARG A 370 -46.35 -28.03 -1.96
C ARG A 370 -46.27 -26.58 -2.45
N TYR A 371 -45.11 -26.30 -3.04
CA TYR A 371 -44.78 -25.22 -3.97
C TYR A 371 -45.76 -25.03 -5.13
N THR A 372 -45.87 -23.78 -5.59
CA THR A 372 -46.09 -23.43 -7.00
C THR A 372 -45.34 -22.16 -7.39
N ARG A 373 -44.51 -22.36 -8.43
CA ARG A 373 -43.90 -21.49 -9.46
C ARG A 373 -43.15 -20.22 -9.06
#